data_AF-A0A7X9GZ57-F1
#
_entry.id   AF-A0A7X9GZ57-F1
#
_cell.length_a   1.000
_cell.length_b   1.000
_cell.length_c   1.000
_cell.angle_alpha   90.00
_cell.angle_beta   90.00
_cell.angle_gamma   90.00
#
_symmetry.space_group_name_H-M   'P 1'
#
loop_
_entity.id
_entity.type
_entity.pdbx_description
1 polymer ?
#
loop_
_entity_poly.entity_id
_entity_poly.type
_entity_poly.pdbx_seq_one_letter_code
_entity_poly.pdbx_strand_id
1 'polypeptide(L)'
;MKKAVFLLMMLLCYITFMQGEEHPRKKVAVVLSGGSAKGFVHVGVLKVLERAGIPIDYIAGTSIGAVVGGLYAVGYDAEMIDSLIQLQDWDYLMSDNIYRENLPATQRDRRNEFIVSLPYSLNFRERSGNVSLPRGVLSGQNLYSLFLHLTIGFQHEMEFDNLPTPFGCVAADVRTGKEVVFRKGILPEAIRASMA
;
A
#
# COMPACT_ATOMS: atom_id res chain seq x y z
N MET A 1 -53.05 6.09 35.29
CA MET A 1 -52.53 5.42 34.07
C MET A 1 -51.21 6.02 33.58
N LYS A 2 -51.12 7.33 33.28
CA LYS A 2 -49.88 7.97 32.76
C LYS A 2 -48.62 7.79 33.62
N LYS A 3 -48.73 7.86 34.95
CA LYS A 3 -47.59 7.66 35.88
C LYS A 3 -47.05 6.22 35.89
N ALA A 4 -47.91 5.23 35.71
CA ALA A 4 -47.51 3.82 35.69
C ALA A 4 -46.77 3.47 34.39
N VAL A 5 -47.19 4.04 33.26
CA VAL A 5 -46.49 3.88 31.97
C VAL A 5 -45.09 4.50 32.02
N PHE A 6 -44.96 5.69 32.62
CA PHE A 6 -43.66 6.34 32.78
C PHE A 6 -42.70 5.54 33.66
N LEU A 7 -43.20 4.99 34.78
CA LEU A 7 -42.39 4.13 35.66
C LEU A 7 -41.96 2.84 34.96
N LEU A 8 -42.84 2.24 34.17
CA LEU A 8 -42.56 1.04 33.39
C LEU A 8 -41.49 1.32 32.31
N MET A 9 -41.57 2.48 31.63
CA MET A 9 -40.58 2.91 30.65
C MET A 9 -39.19 3.13 31.28
N MET A 10 -39.13 3.77 32.45
CA MET A 10 -37.87 3.94 33.17
C MET A 10 -37.29 2.59 33.64
N LEU A 11 -38.14 1.67 34.10
CA LEU A 11 -37.71 0.33 34.50
C LEU A 11 -37.16 -0.47 33.31
N LEU A 12 -37.84 -0.43 32.16
CA LEU A 12 -37.35 -1.04 30.92
C LEU A 12 -36.00 -0.46 30.48
N CYS A 13 -35.83 0.85 30.57
CA CYS A 13 -34.58 1.53 30.23
C CYS A 13 -33.43 1.15 31.20
N TYR A 14 -33.75 0.96 32.48
CA TYR A 14 -32.79 0.54 33.49
C TYR A 14 -32.35 -0.92 33.30
N ILE A 15 -33.28 -1.80 32.90
CA ILE A 15 -32.97 -3.20 32.60
C ILE A 15 -32.08 -3.32 31.36
N THR A 16 -32.32 -2.55 30.29
CA THR A 16 -31.42 -2.52 29.12
C THR A 16 -30.03 -1.97 29.48
N PHE A 17 -29.94 -1.02 30.41
CA PHE A 17 -28.65 -0.48 30.86
C PHE A 17 -27.83 -1.49 31.69
N MET A 18 -28.50 -2.37 32.45
CA MET A 18 -27.85 -3.38 33.30
C MET A 18 -27.37 -4.62 32.54
N GLN A 19 -27.77 -4.81 31.27
CA GLN A 19 -27.39 -5.99 30.47
C GLN A 19 -26.14 -5.79 29.59
N GLY A 20 -25.47 -4.63 29.68
CA GLY A 20 -24.34 -4.28 28.82
C GLY A 20 -22.96 -4.54 29.42
N GLU A 21 -22.66 -5.76 29.88
CA GLU A 21 -21.25 -6.18 30.03
C GLU A 21 -20.76 -6.59 28.63
N GLU A 22 -20.38 -5.62 27.81
CA GLU A 22 -19.66 -5.90 26.56
C GLU A 22 -18.27 -6.42 26.92
N HIS A 23 -18.12 -7.74 26.96
CA HIS A 23 -16.78 -8.33 26.92
C HIS A 23 -16.11 -7.86 25.62
N PRO A 24 -14.97 -7.15 25.69
CA PRO A 24 -14.34 -6.60 24.52
C PRO A 24 -14.02 -7.74 23.56
N ARG A 25 -14.47 -7.61 22.31
CA ARG A 25 -14.18 -8.62 21.29
C ARG A 25 -12.68 -8.84 21.19
N LYS A 26 -12.29 -10.08 20.87
CA LYS A 26 -10.88 -10.36 20.56
C LYS A 26 -10.45 -9.51 19.37
N LYS A 27 -9.24 -8.97 19.47
CA LYS A 27 -8.60 -8.21 18.40
C LYS A 27 -7.98 -9.17 17.38
N VAL A 28 -8.10 -8.86 16.10
CA VAL A 28 -7.60 -9.64 14.98
C VAL A 28 -6.55 -8.82 14.24
N ALA A 29 -5.35 -9.38 14.11
CA ALA A 29 -4.29 -8.81 13.30
C ALA A 29 -4.08 -9.67 12.04
N VAL A 30 -4.01 -9.04 10.88
CA VAL A 30 -3.70 -9.70 9.60
C VAL A 30 -2.26 -9.39 9.23
N VAL A 31 -1.47 -10.42 8.93
CA VAL A 31 -0.06 -10.28 8.56
C VAL A 31 0.14 -10.83 7.16
N LEU A 32 0.52 -9.94 6.23
CA LEU A 32 0.67 -10.22 4.81
C LEU A 32 2.15 -10.33 4.44
N SER A 33 2.58 -11.54 4.09
CA SER A 33 3.98 -11.79 3.74
C SER A 33 4.40 -11.09 2.44
N GLY A 34 5.70 -10.91 2.26
CA GLY A 34 6.28 -10.56 0.96
C GLY A 34 6.17 -11.67 -0.08
N GLY A 35 6.46 -11.33 -1.34
CA GLY A 35 6.42 -12.24 -2.46
C GLY A 35 6.47 -11.50 -3.81
N SER A 36 6.41 -12.26 -4.90
CA SER A 36 6.31 -11.72 -6.27
C SER A 36 4.84 -11.52 -6.67
N ALA A 37 4.53 -11.48 -7.98
CA ALA A 37 3.16 -11.31 -8.51
C ALA A 37 2.10 -12.25 -7.90
N LYS A 38 2.48 -13.43 -7.39
CA LYS A 38 1.55 -14.33 -6.68
C LYS A 38 1.01 -13.76 -5.36
N GLY A 39 1.65 -12.72 -4.82
CA GLY A 39 1.25 -12.06 -3.58
C GLY A 39 -0.10 -11.34 -3.65
N PHE A 40 -0.66 -11.12 -4.84
CA PHE A 40 -2.04 -10.63 -4.96
C PHE A 40 -3.08 -11.58 -4.37
N VAL A 41 -2.70 -12.83 -4.04
CA VAL A 41 -3.54 -13.77 -3.27
C VAL A 41 -4.00 -13.19 -1.91
N HIS A 42 -3.23 -12.27 -1.33
CA HIS A 42 -3.61 -11.57 -0.09
C HIS A 42 -4.97 -10.87 -0.21
N VAL A 43 -5.31 -10.36 -1.39
CA VAL A 43 -6.61 -9.73 -1.65
C VAL A 43 -7.74 -10.76 -1.55
N GLY A 44 -7.53 -11.97 -2.05
CA GLY A 44 -8.49 -13.07 -1.90
C GLY A 44 -8.73 -13.45 -0.43
N VAL A 45 -7.67 -13.41 0.40
CA VAL A 45 -7.80 -13.62 1.86
C VAL A 45 -8.63 -12.50 2.48
N LEU A 46 -8.35 -11.24 2.16
CA LEU A 46 -9.12 -10.09 2.67
C LEU A 46 -10.61 -10.19 2.28
N LYS A 47 -10.92 -10.55 1.02
CA LYS A 47 -12.31 -10.77 0.56
C LYS A 47 -13.03 -11.83 1.41
N VAL A 48 -12.36 -12.91 1.77
CA VAL A 48 -12.96 -13.96 2.60
C VAL A 48 -13.17 -13.48 4.04
N LEU A 49 -12.21 -12.75 4.61
CA LEU A 49 -12.34 -12.18 5.96
C LEU A 49 -13.51 -11.19 6.04
N GLU A 50 -13.63 -10.29 5.06
CA GLU A 50 -14.74 -9.34 4.94
C GLU A 50 -16.09 -10.06 4.83
N ARG A 51 -16.20 -11.05 3.92
CA ARG A 51 -17.43 -11.84 3.73
C ARG A 51 -17.82 -12.64 4.97
N ALA A 52 -16.85 -13.09 5.75
CA ALA A 52 -17.07 -13.78 7.02
C ALA A 52 -17.41 -12.84 8.18
N GLY A 53 -17.38 -11.52 7.97
CA GLY A 53 -17.63 -10.52 9.02
C GLY A 53 -16.55 -10.48 10.09
N ILE A 54 -15.32 -10.87 9.77
CA ILE A 54 -14.19 -10.86 10.70
C ILE A 54 -13.56 -9.45 10.70
N PRO A 55 -13.67 -8.67 11.79
CA PRO A 55 -13.13 -7.32 11.84
C PRO A 55 -11.60 -7.35 11.95
N ILE A 56 -10.90 -6.66 11.06
CA ILE A 56 -9.43 -6.53 11.10
C ILE A 56 -9.07 -5.29 11.93
N ASP A 57 -8.38 -5.48 13.05
CA ASP A 57 -7.96 -4.40 13.97
C ASP A 57 -6.57 -3.84 13.66
N TYR A 58 -5.71 -4.69 13.09
CA TYR A 58 -4.34 -4.34 12.74
C TYR A 58 -3.97 -5.05 11.45
N ILE A 59 -3.18 -4.40 10.62
CA ILE A 59 -2.63 -5.02 9.42
C ILE A 59 -1.13 -4.76 9.33
N ALA A 60 -0.37 -5.79 8.99
CA ALA A 60 1.07 -5.67 8.79
C ALA A 60 1.49 -6.30 7.46
N GLY A 61 2.50 -5.73 6.81
CA GLY A 61 2.90 -6.19 5.48
C GLY A 61 4.39 -6.10 5.17
N THR A 62 4.84 -6.92 4.22
CA THR A 62 6.18 -6.81 3.61
C THR A 62 6.05 -6.85 2.09
N SER A 63 6.76 -5.99 1.36
CA SER A 63 6.73 -5.90 -0.11
C SER A 63 5.30 -5.84 -0.65
N ILE A 64 4.87 -6.79 -1.47
CA ILE A 64 3.50 -6.82 -1.98
C ILE A 64 2.43 -6.89 -0.88
N GLY A 65 2.73 -7.51 0.27
CA GLY A 65 1.87 -7.49 1.44
C GLY A 65 1.75 -6.10 2.07
N ALA A 66 2.81 -5.27 1.99
CA ALA A 66 2.76 -3.87 2.42
C ALA A 66 1.93 -3.00 1.46
N VAL A 67 1.95 -3.29 0.16
CA VAL A 67 1.08 -2.61 -0.82
C VAL A 67 -0.38 -2.93 -0.52
N VAL A 68 -0.76 -4.20 -0.48
CA VAL A 68 -2.14 -4.62 -0.21
C VAL A 68 -2.58 -4.15 1.18
N GLY A 69 -1.75 -4.35 2.19
CA GLY A 69 -2.06 -3.95 3.56
C GLY A 69 -2.15 -2.45 3.77
N GLY A 70 -1.30 -1.67 3.10
CA GLY A 70 -1.31 -0.21 3.15
C GLY A 70 -2.54 0.39 2.47
N LEU A 71 -2.97 -0.16 1.33
CA LEU A 71 -4.23 0.24 0.70
C LEU A 71 -5.43 -0.12 1.58
N TYR A 72 -5.46 -1.33 2.14
CA TYR A 72 -6.52 -1.70 3.09
C TYR A 72 -6.54 -0.75 4.30
N ALA A 73 -5.37 -0.41 4.83
CA ALA A 73 -5.22 0.46 6.00
C ALA A 73 -5.82 1.85 5.81
N VAL A 74 -5.73 2.42 4.60
CA VAL A 74 -6.32 3.74 4.28
C VAL A 74 -7.80 3.68 3.94
N GLY A 75 -8.43 2.49 3.98
CA GLY A 75 -9.87 2.32 3.86
C GLY A 75 -10.37 1.74 2.54
N TYR A 76 -9.48 1.23 1.68
CA TYR A 76 -9.93 0.45 0.52
C TYR A 76 -10.46 -0.92 0.97
N ASP A 77 -11.62 -1.31 0.46
CA ASP A 77 -12.11 -2.69 0.61
C ASP A 77 -11.38 -3.65 -0.34
N ALA A 78 -11.50 -4.96 -0.06
CA ALA A 78 -10.78 -5.97 -0.83
C ALA A 78 -11.23 -6.06 -2.31
N GLU A 79 -12.46 -5.68 -2.64
CA GLU A 79 -12.95 -5.65 -4.03
C GLU A 79 -12.36 -4.47 -4.83
N MET A 80 -12.20 -3.31 -4.18
CA MET A 80 -11.57 -2.14 -4.77
C MET A 80 -10.08 -2.39 -5.01
N ILE A 81 -9.38 -3.01 -4.05
CA ILE A 81 -7.97 -3.39 -4.21
C ILE A 81 -7.80 -4.37 -5.37
N ASP A 82 -8.68 -5.38 -5.49
CA ASP A 82 -8.66 -6.33 -6.61
C ASP A 82 -8.84 -5.62 -7.97
N SER A 83 -9.82 -4.72 -8.05
CA SER A 83 -10.07 -3.94 -9.27
C SER A 83 -8.88 -3.06 -9.64
N LEU A 84 -8.26 -2.40 -8.66
CA LEU A 84 -7.06 -1.59 -8.88
C LEU A 84 -5.93 -2.42 -9.47
N ILE A 85 -5.70 -3.62 -8.93
CA ILE A 85 -4.64 -4.54 -9.39
C ILE A 85 -4.89 -4.97 -10.84
N GLN A 86 -6.14 -5.29 -11.19
CA GLN A 86 -6.46 -5.74 -12.54
C GLN A 86 -6.36 -4.63 -13.60
N LEU A 87 -6.56 -3.38 -13.22
CA LEU A 87 -6.52 -2.23 -14.12
C LEU A 87 -5.11 -1.65 -14.35
N GLN A 88 -4.13 -2.03 -13.53
CA GLN A 88 -2.76 -1.51 -13.67
C GLN A 88 -1.99 -2.17 -14.81
N ASP A 89 -1.20 -1.37 -15.53
CA ASP A 89 -0.14 -1.87 -16.42
C ASP A 89 1.11 -2.21 -15.58
N TRP A 90 1.19 -3.47 -15.14
CA TRP A 90 2.29 -3.95 -14.30
C TRP A 90 3.65 -3.93 -15.00
N ASP A 91 3.68 -4.08 -16.32
CA ASP A 91 4.91 -4.02 -17.10
C ASP A 91 5.45 -2.58 -17.10
N TYR A 92 4.57 -1.59 -17.25
CA TYR A 92 4.94 -0.18 -17.11
C TYR A 92 5.37 0.17 -15.68
N LEU A 93 4.58 -0.22 -14.67
CA LEU A 93 4.84 0.12 -13.27
C LEU A 93 6.16 -0.45 -12.76
N MET A 94 6.50 -1.68 -13.16
CA MET A 94 7.77 -2.33 -12.83
C MET A 94 8.95 -1.86 -13.68
N SER A 95 8.71 -0.96 -14.63
CA SER A 95 9.74 -0.29 -15.43
C SER A 95 9.98 1.15 -14.95
N ASP A 96 11.17 1.68 -15.20
CA ASP A 96 11.44 3.13 -15.09
C ASP A 96 11.29 3.86 -16.43
N ASN A 97 10.50 3.31 -17.35
CA ASN A 97 10.36 3.88 -18.68
C ASN A 97 9.27 4.96 -18.69
N ILE A 98 9.54 6.11 -19.33
CA ILE A 98 8.55 7.17 -19.54
C ILE A 98 7.76 6.88 -20.81
N TYR A 99 6.42 6.93 -20.74
CA TYR A 99 5.52 6.66 -21.88
C TYR A 99 5.80 7.59 -23.07
N ARG A 100 5.84 7.01 -24.28
CA ARG A 100 6.32 7.66 -25.52
C ARG A 100 5.49 8.89 -25.93
N GLU A 101 4.22 8.95 -25.50
CA GLU A 101 3.27 10.02 -25.82
C GLU A 101 3.53 11.32 -25.06
N ASN A 102 4.14 11.24 -23.87
CA ASN A 102 4.46 12.38 -23.01
C ASN A 102 5.81 13.03 -23.37
N LEU A 103 6.47 12.56 -24.43
CA LEU A 103 7.69 13.16 -24.94
C LEU A 103 7.37 14.36 -25.86
N PRO A 104 8.05 15.51 -25.69
CA PRO A 104 7.98 16.62 -26.64
C PRO A 104 8.35 16.15 -28.05
N ALA A 105 7.72 16.71 -29.10
CA ALA A 105 7.93 16.28 -30.49
C ALA A 105 9.42 16.26 -30.92
N THR A 106 10.23 17.16 -30.37
CA THR A 106 11.68 17.24 -30.59
C THR A 106 12.47 16.05 -30.05
N GLN A 107 11.91 15.29 -29.11
CA GLN A 107 12.48 14.06 -28.54
C GLN A 107 11.84 12.79 -29.10
N ARG A 108 10.74 12.90 -29.86
CA ARG A 108 10.05 11.74 -30.48
C ARG A 108 10.87 11.11 -31.62
N ASP A 109 11.67 11.91 -32.32
CA ASP A 109 12.49 11.46 -33.46
C ASP A 109 13.89 10.96 -33.08
N ARG A 110 14.40 11.29 -31.89
CA ARG A 110 15.79 10.92 -31.47
C ARG A 110 15.92 9.59 -30.74
N ARG A 111 14.83 8.83 -30.61
CA ARG A 111 14.79 7.61 -29.78
C ARG A 111 14.82 6.29 -30.56
N ASN A 112 15.14 6.36 -31.85
CA ASN A 112 15.57 5.17 -32.61
C ASN A 112 17.10 5.00 -32.62
N GLU A 113 17.85 5.92 -32.01
CA GLU A 113 19.32 5.81 -31.95
C GLU A 113 19.85 5.31 -30.60
N PHE A 114 19.07 5.40 -29.50
CA PHE A 114 19.58 5.02 -28.18
C PHE A 114 18.55 4.27 -27.33
N ILE A 115 18.90 3.02 -27.01
CA ILE A 115 18.17 2.10 -26.12
C ILE A 115 18.40 2.47 -24.63
N VAL A 116 19.32 3.39 -24.32
CA VAL A 116 19.82 3.69 -22.96
C VAL A 116 19.76 5.19 -22.65
N SER A 117 19.28 5.54 -21.45
CA SER A 117 19.24 6.91 -20.89
C SER A 117 19.91 6.92 -19.51
N LEU A 118 20.91 7.78 -19.32
CA LEU A 118 21.56 8.04 -18.04
C LEU A 118 21.30 9.50 -17.64
N PRO A 119 20.95 9.80 -16.37
CA PRO A 119 20.66 11.17 -15.91
C PRO A 119 21.93 12.04 -15.70
N TYR A 120 23.12 11.52 -16.06
CA TYR A 120 24.38 12.26 -16.02
C TYR A 120 25.15 12.08 -17.33
N SER A 121 25.61 13.20 -17.91
CA SER A 121 26.49 13.21 -19.08
C SER A 121 27.90 12.77 -18.69
N LEU A 122 28.17 11.47 -18.76
CA LEU A 122 29.52 10.96 -18.70
C LEU A 122 30.13 11.01 -20.11
N ASN A 123 31.02 11.98 -20.34
CA ASN A 123 31.82 12.05 -21.57
C ASN A 123 32.87 10.93 -21.55
N PHE A 124 32.48 9.71 -21.95
CA PHE A 124 33.43 8.62 -22.18
C PHE A 124 33.95 8.64 -23.62
N ARG A 125 35.21 9.04 -23.71
CA ARG A 125 36.07 9.05 -24.89
C ARG A 125 36.10 7.67 -25.58
N GLU A 126 35.63 7.64 -26.83
CA GLU A 126 36.04 6.74 -27.92
C GLU A 126 35.93 5.20 -27.78
N ARG A 127 34.99 4.64 -26.99
CA ARG A 127 34.59 3.23 -27.20
C ARG A 127 33.08 3.04 -27.08
N SER A 128 32.45 2.78 -28.22
CA SER A 128 31.07 2.31 -28.33
C SER A 128 30.96 0.90 -27.76
N GLY A 129 30.50 0.81 -26.51
CA GLY A 129 30.10 -0.43 -25.86
C GLY A 129 28.75 -0.19 -25.18
N ASN A 130 27.85 -1.17 -25.30
CA ASN A 130 26.53 -1.13 -24.68
C ASN A 130 26.66 -1.16 -23.15
N VAL A 131 26.53 -0.01 -22.50
CA VAL A 131 26.44 0.06 -21.03
C VAL A 131 24.97 0.09 -20.66
N SER A 132 24.41 -1.07 -20.32
CA SER A 132 23.09 -1.20 -19.70
C SER A 132 23.17 -0.91 -18.20
N LEU A 133 22.18 -0.23 -17.63
CA LEU A 133 22.00 -0.20 -16.17
C LEU A 133 21.94 -1.64 -15.64
N PRO A 134 22.56 -1.93 -14.48
CA PRO A 134 22.44 -3.26 -13.87
C PRO A 134 20.95 -3.57 -13.66
N ARG A 135 20.51 -4.80 -14.00
CA ARG A 135 19.10 -5.23 -13.85
C ARG A 135 18.53 -5.10 -12.43
N GLY A 136 19.36 -4.79 -11.43
CA GLY A 136 18.98 -4.53 -10.04
C GLY A 136 18.86 -3.05 -9.66
N VAL A 137 18.98 -2.11 -10.60
CA VAL A 137 18.77 -0.68 -10.34
C VAL A 137 17.48 -0.24 -11.05
N LEU A 138 16.34 -0.60 -10.45
CA LEU A 138 15.05 -0.01 -10.77
C LEU A 138 14.78 1.11 -9.75
N SER A 139 14.60 2.33 -10.23
CA SER A 139 14.29 3.52 -9.44
C SER A 139 12.90 3.42 -8.79
N GLY A 140 11.95 2.70 -9.41
CA GLY A 140 10.61 2.48 -8.88
C GLY A 140 9.78 3.76 -8.86
N GLN A 141 10.07 4.70 -9.77
CA GLN A 141 9.41 6.01 -9.82
C GLN A 141 7.93 5.90 -10.20
N ASN A 142 7.61 5.01 -11.16
CA ASN A 142 6.24 4.77 -11.60
C ASN A 142 5.38 4.19 -10.46
N LEU A 143 5.92 3.23 -9.70
CA LEU A 143 5.28 2.69 -8.50
C LEU A 143 5.08 3.74 -7.42
N TYR A 144 6.08 4.59 -7.18
CA TYR A 144 5.94 5.67 -6.21
C TYR A 144 4.85 6.65 -6.61
N SER A 145 4.77 7.03 -7.88
CA SER A 145 3.72 7.89 -8.41
C SER A 145 2.33 7.26 -8.24
N LEU A 146 2.22 5.96 -8.47
CA LEU A 146 0.98 5.22 -8.23
C LEU A 146 0.60 5.27 -6.75
N PHE A 147 1.53 4.97 -5.83
CA PHE A 147 1.23 4.99 -4.39
C PHE A 147 0.82 6.38 -3.93
N LEU A 148 1.50 7.43 -4.39
CA LEU A 148 1.08 8.81 -4.13
C LEU A 148 -0.38 9.05 -4.56
N HIS A 149 -0.77 8.58 -5.74
CA HIS A 149 -2.13 8.74 -6.24
C HIS A 149 -3.16 7.90 -5.45
N LEU A 150 -2.84 6.66 -5.11
CA LEU A 150 -3.76 5.78 -4.37
C LEU A 150 -3.91 6.17 -2.90
N THR A 151 -2.94 6.87 -2.32
CA THR A 151 -2.96 7.28 -0.91
C THR A 151 -3.13 8.79 -0.73
N ILE A 152 -3.87 9.46 -1.63
CA ILE A 152 -4.18 10.90 -1.47
C ILE A 152 -4.82 11.14 -0.10
N GLY A 153 -4.36 12.17 0.61
CA GLY A 153 -4.74 12.46 2.01
C GLY A 153 -3.82 11.85 3.06
N PHE A 154 -3.05 10.81 2.72
CA PHE A 154 -2.12 10.11 3.61
C PHE A 154 -0.64 10.34 3.23
N GLN A 155 -0.36 11.47 2.57
CA GLN A 155 0.96 11.83 2.03
C GLN A 155 1.77 12.72 2.98
N HIS A 156 1.33 12.89 4.23
CA HIS A 156 2.00 13.68 5.25
C HIS A 156 2.63 12.76 6.30
N GLU A 157 3.55 13.31 7.10
CA GLU A 157 4.16 12.56 8.21
C GLU A 157 3.10 12.25 9.27
N MET A 158 2.89 10.97 9.56
CA MET A 158 1.89 10.51 10.52
C MET A 158 2.32 9.21 11.21
N GLU A 159 1.73 8.93 12.36
CA GLU A 159 1.76 7.60 12.97
C GLU A 159 0.73 6.71 12.25
N PHE A 160 1.15 5.52 11.81
CA PHE A 160 0.30 4.60 11.04
C PHE A 160 -0.76 3.91 11.91
N ASP A 161 -0.65 4.02 13.23
CA ASP A 161 -1.69 3.63 14.17
C ASP A 161 -2.94 4.53 14.08
N ASN A 162 -2.83 5.71 13.44
CA ASN A 162 -3.96 6.64 13.22
C ASN A 162 -4.70 6.42 11.89
N LEU A 163 -4.30 5.43 11.09
CA LEU A 163 -5.00 5.05 9.87
C LEU A 163 -6.35 4.40 10.21
N PRO A 164 -7.33 4.39 9.27
CA PRO A 164 -8.59 3.68 9.44
C PRO A 164 -8.43 2.26 9.98
N THR A 165 -7.44 1.52 9.48
CA THR A 165 -6.92 0.31 10.15
C THR A 165 -5.44 0.52 10.48
N PRO A 166 -5.04 0.44 11.77
CA PRO A 166 -3.64 0.53 12.19
C PRO A 166 -2.70 -0.37 11.37
N PHE A 167 -1.62 0.22 10.85
CA PHE A 167 -0.72 -0.44 9.89
C PHE A 167 0.75 -0.46 10.34
N GLY A 168 1.48 -1.48 9.88
CA GLY A 168 2.93 -1.46 9.88
C GLY A 168 3.52 -2.21 8.69
N CYS A 169 4.70 -1.82 8.23
CA CYS A 169 5.42 -2.59 7.23
C CYS A 169 6.90 -2.73 7.53
N VAL A 170 7.54 -3.70 6.88
CA VAL A 170 8.95 -4.04 7.10
C VAL A 170 9.73 -3.91 5.79
N ALA A 171 10.90 -3.30 5.86
CA ALA A 171 11.91 -3.30 4.81
C ALA A 171 13.26 -3.80 5.37
N ALA A 172 14.28 -3.87 4.51
CA ALA A 172 15.64 -4.17 4.90
C ALA A 172 16.56 -2.98 4.57
N ASP A 173 17.43 -2.61 5.52
CA ASP A 173 18.54 -1.71 5.23
C ASP A 173 19.56 -2.46 4.38
N VAL A 174 19.73 -2.05 3.13
CA VAL A 174 20.63 -2.70 2.16
C VAL A 174 22.11 -2.64 2.57
N ARG A 175 22.53 -1.67 3.40
CA ARG A 175 23.91 -1.57 3.88
C ARG A 175 24.18 -2.54 5.02
N THR A 176 23.22 -2.70 5.93
CA THR A 176 23.44 -3.44 7.19
C THR A 176 22.75 -4.80 7.22
N GLY A 177 21.81 -5.06 6.33
CA GLY A 177 20.95 -6.24 6.31
C GLY A 177 19.92 -6.28 7.43
N LYS A 178 19.79 -5.21 8.24
CA LYS A 178 18.87 -5.18 9.38
C LYS A 178 17.47 -4.83 8.92
N GLU A 179 16.48 -5.34 9.65
CA GLU A 179 15.09 -4.96 9.47
C GLU A 179 14.87 -3.48 9.79
N VAL A 180 14.02 -2.85 9.00
CA VAL A 180 13.50 -1.50 9.23
C VAL A 180 12.00 -1.63 9.33
N VAL A 181 11.44 -1.36 10.51
CA VAL A 181 10.01 -1.44 10.77
C VAL A 181 9.40 -0.05 10.69
N PHE A 182 8.50 0.16 9.75
CA PHE A 182 7.74 1.40 9.59
C PHE A 182 6.42 1.30 10.35
N ARG A 183 6.26 2.17 11.34
CA ARG A 183 4.99 2.45 12.03
C ARG A 183 4.60 3.93 11.97
N LYS A 184 5.44 4.74 11.33
CA LYS A 184 5.26 6.18 11.15
C LYS A 184 6.06 6.68 9.95
N GLY A 185 5.74 7.89 9.52
CA GLY A 185 6.39 8.57 8.39
C GLY A 185 5.38 8.92 7.31
N ILE A 186 5.85 9.00 6.07
CA ILE A 186 4.99 9.18 4.89
C ILE A 186 4.62 7.79 4.36
N LEU A 187 3.33 7.45 4.39
CA LEU A 187 2.82 6.12 4.05
C LEU A 187 3.30 5.60 2.67
N PRO A 188 3.16 6.34 1.55
CA PRO A 188 3.60 5.84 0.25
C PRO A 188 5.12 5.63 0.15
N GLU A 189 5.93 6.36 0.93
CA GLU A 189 7.37 6.14 1.01
C GLU A 189 7.69 4.84 1.76
N ALA A 190 7.02 4.58 2.88
CA ALA A 190 7.17 3.35 3.64
C ALA A 190 6.75 2.11 2.82
N ILE A 191 5.62 2.19 2.10
CA ILE A 191 5.16 1.11 1.21
C ILE A 191 6.19 0.87 0.10
N ARG A 192 6.70 1.93 -0.55
CA ARG A 192 7.73 1.82 -1.58
C ARG A 192 9.02 1.18 -1.03
N ALA A 193 9.49 1.63 0.13
CA ALA A 193 10.69 1.10 0.76
C ALA A 193 10.57 -0.39 1.11
N SER A 194 9.39 -0.83 1.54
CA SER A 194 9.10 -2.24 1.83
C SER A 194 9.08 -3.12 0.56
N MET A 195 8.79 -2.54 -0.60
CA MET A 195 8.71 -3.26 -1.88
C MET A 195 10.03 -3.30 -2.65
N ALA A 196 10.99 -2.44 -2.30
CA ALA A 196 12.27 -2.26 -2.98
C ALA A 196 13.24 -3.44 -2.82
#